data_AF-A0A1K1QGU7-F1
#
_entry.id   AF-A0A1K1QGU7-F1
#
_cell.length_a   1.000
_cell.length_b   1.000
_cell.length_c   1.000
_cell.angle_alpha   90.00
_cell.angle_beta   90.00
_cell.angle_gamma   90.00
#
_symmetry.space_group_name_H-M   'P 1'
#
loop_
_entity.id
_entity.type
_entity.pdbx_description
1 polymer ?
#
loop_
_entity_poly.entity_id
_entity_poly.type
_entity_poly.pdbx_seq_one_letter_code
_entity_poly.pdbx_strand_id
1 'polypeptide(L)'
;MMAERTAARELLELAAGPVLAAMPDRDPVDRLYNPDVSDHDILVHGPVSDDPADLVEEVERHVAWAAWIDGTPFGQDGELNELGFEVVSLMLRGSVRAALCGVFDGGPETADIRCYADGERAFMMGSLPGRTAIHLADFDELPEMLVAELPEVAFGAAPRAIWLSVDDDGLVHNGQEADVWAMRELLARPRSGTAVLDMLAFGGLCAEFPDHGFVLVDTDLGRYALASLDRGDGRRQLVLSPFSRGMLRDWCRKMIDLGQEEMP
;
A
#
# COMPACT_ATOMS: atom_id res chain seq x y z
N MET A 1 -23.74 19.27 28.88
CA MET A 1 -23.53 18.18 27.90
C MET A 1 -22.05 18.16 27.60
N MET A 2 -21.34 17.09 27.94
CA MET A 2 -19.99 16.90 27.40
C MET A 2 -20.17 16.59 25.91
N ALA A 3 -19.47 17.31 25.04
CA ALA A 3 -19.43 16.97 23.63
C ALA A 3 -18.81 15.57 23.48
N GLU A 4 -19.40 14.74 22.63
CA GLU A 4 -18.85 13.43 22.30
C GLU A 4 -17.47 13.59 21.67
N ARG A 5 -16.47 12.86 22.18
CA ARG A 5 -15.10 12.91 21.65
C ARG A 5 -15.06 12.26 20.27
N THR A 6 -14.34 12.86 19.34
CA THR A 6 -14.17 12.31 17.99
C THR A 6 -13.25 11.10 18.00
N ALA A 7 -13.65 10.01 17.35
CA ALA A 7 -12.78 8.87 17.11
C ALA A 7 -11.78 9.16 15.99
N ALA A 8 -10.52 8.77 16.15
CA ALA A 8 -9.49 8.93 15.12
C ALA A 8 -9.86 8.18 13.82
N ARG A 9 -10.51 7.02 13.97
CA ARG A 9 -11.04 6.21 12.87
C ARG A 9 -12.00 7.00 11.97
N GLU A 10 -12.88 7.83 12.53
CA GLU A 10 -13.80 8.65 11.73
C GLU A 10 -13.06 9.63 10.81
N LEU A 11 -11.92 10.16 11.26
CA LEU A 11 -11.11 11.11 10.49
C LEU A 11 -10.34 10.39 9.37
N LEU A 12 -9.85 9.18 9.66
CA LEU A 12 -9.25 8.29 8.66
C LEU A 12 -10.26 7.86 7.60
N GLU A 13 -11.46 7.44 7.99
CA GLU A 13 -12.55 7.08 7.08
C GLU A 13 -13.03 8.29 6.26
N LEU A 14 -13.10 9.48 6.86
CA LEU A 14 -13.38 10.72 6.13
C LEU A 14 -12.31 10.97 5.05
N ALA A 15 -11.04 10.75 5.35
CA ALA A 15 -9.96 10.90 4.37
C ALA A 15 -10.01 9.82 3.28
N ALA A 16 -10.16 8.54 3.64
CA ALA A 16 -10.14 7.42 2.71
C ALA A 16 -11.44 7.20 1.92
N GLY A 17 -12.54 7.87 2.30
CA GLY A 17 -13.89 7.65 1.77
C GLY A 17 -14.00 7.42 0.25
N PRO A 18 -13.38 8.24 -0.62
CA PRO A 18 -13.40 8.02 -2.06
C PRO A 18 -12.82 6.67 -2.50
N VAL A 19 -11.71 6.23 -1.90
CA VAL A 19 -11.10 4.93 -2.19
C VAL A 19 -11.97 3.80 -1.68
N LEU A 20 -12.49 3.91 -0.45
CA LEU A 20 -13.37 2.89 0.14
C LEU A 20 -14.66 2.71 -0.68
N ALA A 21 -15.17 3.77 -1.29
CA ALA A 21 -16.35 3.72 -2.14
C ALA A 21 -16.08 3.10 -3.52
N ALA A 22 -14.91 3.39 -4.11
CA ALA A 22 -14.54 2.90 -5.45
C ALA A 22 -13.93 1.49 -5.44
N MET A 23 -13.29 1.10 -4.33
CA MET A 23 -12.59 -0.16 -4.14
C MET A 23 -13.03 -0.83 -2.82
N PRO A 24 -14.31 -1.24 -2.71
CA PRO A 24 -14.82 -1.87 -1.48
C PRO A 24 -14.17 -3.23 -1.20
N ASP A 25 -13.79 -3.96 -2.25
CA ASP A 25 -13.17 -5.29 -2.19
C ASP A 25 -11.66 -5.21 -2.51
N ARG A 26 -10.94 -4.29 -1.86
CA ARG A 26 -9.49 -4.15 -2.04
C ARG A 26 -8.80 -5.45 -1.62
N ASP A 27 -7.99 -5.99 -2.51
CA ASP A 27 -7.20 -7.19 -2.22
C ASP A 27 -6.26 -6.94 -1.04
N PRO A 28 -6.21 -7.83 -0.04
CA PRO A 28 -5.37 -7.66 1.14
C PRO A 28 -3.89 -7.66 0.76
N VAL A 29 -3.06 -7.03 1.59
CA VAL A 29 -1.62 -6.86 1.29
C VAL A 29 -0.86 -8.20 1.32
N ASP A 30 -1.40 -9.18 2.04
CA ASP A 30 -0.85 -10.53 2.19
C ASP A 30 -1.28 -11.50 1.07
N ARG A 31 -2.02 -11.03 0.07
CA ARG A 31 -2.48 -11.87 -1.04
C ARG A 31 -1.31 -12.63 -1.68
N LEU A 32 -1.47 -13.95 -1.80
CA LEU A 32 -0.46 -14.90 -2.30
C LEU A 32 0.83 -14.99 -1.46
N TYR A 33 0.85 -14.46 -0.23
CA TYR A 33 2.00 -14.61 0.66
C TYR A 33 2.16 -16.07 1.07
N ASN A 34 3.30 -16.65 0.70
CA ASN A 34 3.69 -17.99 1.09
C ASN A 34 5.21 -18.00 1.35
N PRO A 35 5.66 -17.54 2.54
CA PRO A 35 7.09 -17.46 2.85
C PRO A 35 7.79 -18.83 2.86
N ASP A 36 7.03 -19.91 3.05
CA ASP A 36 7.52 -21.28 3.11
C ASP A 36 7.57 -21.99 1.74
N VAL A 37 7.17 -21.30 0.65
CA VAL A 37 7.24 -21.89 -0.70
C VAL A 37 8.68 -22.22 -1.07
N SER A 38 8.90 -23.43 -1.59
CA SER A 38 10.24 -23.85 -1.99
C SER A 38 10.64 -23.26 -3.34
N ASP A 39 11.95 -23.13 -3.58
CA ASP A 39 12.46 -22.71 -4.90
C ASP A 39 11.96 -23.64 -6.02
N HIS A 40 11.84 -24.95 -5.72
CA HIS A 40 11.31 -25.93 -6.66
C HIS A 40 9.85 -25.62 -7.01
N ASP A 41 9.02 -25.34 -6.00
CA ASP A 41 7.62 -25.01 -6.20
C ASP A 41 7.44 -23.71 -6.99
N ILE A 42 8.34 -22.73 -6.82
CA ILE A 42 8.37 -21.50 -7.63
C ILE A 42 8.71 -21.81 -9.09
N LEU A 43 9.76 -22.61 -9.34
CA LEU A 43 10.22 -22.91 -10.70
C LEU A 43 9.21 -23.75 -11.49
N VAL A 44 8.48 -24.62 -10.81
CA VAL A 44 7.40 -25.41 -11.40
C VAL A 44 6.04 -24.73 -11.28
N HIS A 45 5.98 -23.48 -10.78
CA HIS A 45 4.75 -22.72 -10.67
C HIS A 45 4.28 -22.33 -12.08
N GLY A 46 3.38 -23.14 -12.62
CA GLY A 46 2.70 -22.90 -13.89
C GLY A 46 1.19 -22.73 -13.70
N PRO A 47 0.46 -22.40 -14.76
CA PRO A 47 -1.00 -22.46 -14.73
C PRO A 47 -1.45 -23.90 -14.46
N VAL A 48 -2.24 -24.09 -13.41
CA VAL A 48 -2.86 -25.40 -13.13
C VAL A 48 -4.24 -25.41 -13.79
N SER A 49 -4.59 -26.48 -14.50
CA SER A 49 -5.96 -26.69 -14.98
C SER A 49 -6.95 -26.81 -13.82
N ASP A 50 -8.16 -26.26 -14.02
CA ASP A 50 -9.26 -26.44 -13.06
C ASP A 50 -9.76 -27.90 -13.05
N ASP A 51 -9.47 -28.66 -14.12
CA ASP A 51 -9.60 -30.11 -14.18
C ASP A 51 -8.25 -30.74 -14.59
N PRO A 52 -7.39 -31.13 -13.62
CA PRO A 52 -6.10 -31.75 -13.90
C PRO A 52 -6.20 -33.10 -14.64
N ALA A 53 -7.39 -33.71 -14.74
CA ALA A 53 -7.60 -34.92 -15.52
C ALA A 53 -7.75 -34.63 -17.02
N ASP A 54 -8.06 -33.39 -17.41
CA ASP A 54 -8.04 -32.94 -18.80
C ASP A 54 -6.61 -32.55 -19.21
N LEU A 55 -5.87 -33.54 -19.67
CA LEU A 55 -4.49 -33.34 -20.14
C LEU A 55 -4.40 -32.44 -21.38
N VAL A 56 -5.49 -32.28 -22.15
CA VAL A 56 -5.49 -31.36 -23.30
C VAL A 56 -5.55 -29.93 -22.80
N GLU A 57 -6.47 -29.63 -21.89
CA GLU A 57 -6.58 -28.32 -21.26
C GLU A 57 -5.29 -27.94 -20.51
N GLU A 58 -4.69 -28.88 -19.78
CA GLU A 58 -3.43 -28.67 -19.07
C GLU A 58 -2.29 -28.31 -20.03
N VAL A 59 -2.17 -29.03 -21.15
CA VAL A 59 -1.15 -28.75 -22.19
C VAL A 59 -1.40 -27.40 -22.85
N GLU A 60 -2.65 -27.06 -23.18
CA GLU A 60 -3.00 -25.76 -23.78
C GLU A 60 -2.64 -24.60 -22.84
N ARG A 61 -2.93 -24.73 -21.53
CA ARG A 61 -2.54 -23.74 -20.52
C ARG A 61 -1.02 -23.61 -20.41
N HIS A 62 -0.28 -24.72 -20.33
CA HIS A 62 1.19 -24.70 -20.24
C HIS A 62 1.85 -24.11 -21.49
N VAL A 63 1.36 -24.45 -22.68
CA VAL A 63 1.87 -23.88 -23.95
C VAL A 63 1.59 -22.39 -24.03
N ALA A 64 0.39 -21.94 -23.62
CA ALA A 64 0.05 -20.52 -23.58
C ALA A 64 0.92 -19.75 -22.58
N TRP A 65 1.19 -20.33 -21.40
CA TRP A 65 2.08 -19.75 -20.41
C TRP A 65 3.51 -19.65 -20.90
N ALA A 66 4.08 -20.73 -21.44
CA ALA A 66 5.43 -20.75 -21.99
C ALA A 66 5.60 -19.67 -23.07
N ALA A 67 4.63 -19.57 -24.00
CA ALA A 67 4.66 -18.54 -25.04
C ALA A 67 4.51 -17.12 -24.48
N TRP A 68 3.72 -16.94 -23.41
CA TRP A 68 3.53 -15.65 -22.76
C TRP A 68 4.78 -15.20 -22.02
N ILE A 69 5.37 -16.06 -21.18
CA ILE A 69 6.52 -15.71 -20.34
C ILE A 69 7.74 -15.38 -21.20
N ASP A 70 7.96 -16.11 -22.31
CA ASP A 70 9.00 -15.81 -23.31
C ASP A 70 8.83 -14.45 -23.98
N GLY A 71 7.62 -13.92 -23.99
CA GLY A 71 7.32 -12.57 -24.46
C GLY A 71 7.68 -11.47 -23.46
N THR A 72 8.17 -11.82 -22.26
CA THR A 72 8.47 -10.89 -21.17
C THR A 72 9.96 -10.85 -20.83
N PRO A 73 10.44 -9.82 -20.11
CA PRO A 73 11.80 -9.80 -19.56
C PRO A 73 12.09 -10.90 -18.51
N PHE A 74 11.05 -11.60 -18.04
CA PHE A 74 11.12 -12.59 -16.97
C PHE A 74 11.25 -14.03 -17.47
N GLY A 75 11.10 -14.26 -18.78
CA GLY A 75 11.13 -15.58 -19.37
C GLY A 75 12.39 -15.87 -20.16
N GLN A 76 12.70 -17.16 -20.29
CA GLN A 76 13.62 -17.72 -21.26
C GLN A 76 13.25 -19.19 -21.54
N ASP A 77 13.13 -19.55 -22.82
CA ASP A 77 12.84 -20.93 -23.27
C ASP A 77 11.55 -21.54 -22.69
N GLY A 78 10.54 -20.72 -22.42
CA GLY A 78 9.24 -21.08 -21.88
C GLY A 78 9.19 -21.18 -20.35
N GLU A 79 10.30 -20.86 -19.68
CA GLU A 79 10.48 -20.93 -18.23
C GLU A 79 10.86 -19.57 -17.65
N LEU A 80 10.86 -19.44 -16.32
CA LEU A 80 11.37 -18.25 -15.65
C LEU A 80 12.90 -18.20 -15.80
N ASN A 81 13.43 -17.05 -16.20
CA ASN A 81 14.86 -16.76 -16.10
C ASN A 81 15.22 -16.34 -14.65
N GLU A 82 16.50 -16.05 -14.39
CA GLU A 82 16.97 -15.66 -13.04
C GLU A 82 16.22 -14.45 -12.46
N LEU A 83 15.95 -13.44 -13.30
CA LEU A 83 15.20 -12.24 -12.92
C LEU A 83 13.72 -12.56 -12.66
N GLY A 84 13.10 -13.39 -13.50
CA GLY A 84 11.73 -13.85 -13.30
C GLY A 84 11.57 -14.63 -12.01
N PHE A 85 12.54 -15.51 -11.70
CA PHE A 85 12.59 -16.21 -10.44
C PHE A 85 12.73 -15.26 -9.24
N GLU A 86 13.62 -14.26 -9.31
CA GLU A 86 13.79 -13.24 -8.28
C GLU A 86 12.47 -12.48 -8.02
N VAL A 87 11.80 -12.04 -9.09
CA VAL A 87 10.51 -11.32 -8.99
C VAL A 87 9.42 -12.20 -8.36
N VAL A 88 9.23 -13.43 -8.84
CA VAL A 88 8.21 -14.33 -8.28
C VAL A 88 8.56 -14.71 -6.84
N SER A 89 9.84 -14.89 -6.52
CA SER A 89 10.33 -15.09 -5.16
C SER A 89 9.96 -13.91 -4.26
N LEU A 90 10.20 -12.66 -4.67
CA LEU A 90 9.78 -11.49 -3.91
C LEU A 90 8.26 -11.45 -3.72
N MET A 91 7.49 -11.70 -4.79
CA MET A 91 6.03 -11.70 -4.75
C MET A 91 5.44 -12.75 -3.80
N LEU A 92 6.09 -13.90 -3.63
CA LEU A 92 5.61 -14.99 -2.77
C LEU A 92 6.22 -14.97 -1.37
N ARG A 93 7.49 -14.57 -1.24
CA ARG A 93 8.28 -14.69 0.01
C ARG A 93 8.74 -13.37 0.62
N GLY A 94 8.63 -12.27 -0.11
CA GLY A 94 9.05 -10.94 0.36
C GLY A 94 8.46 -10.64 1.73
N SER A 95 9.35 -10.35 2.68
CA SER A 95 9.00 -10.10 4.07
C SER A 95 8.33 -8.75 4.24
N VAL A 96 8.57 -7.79 3.35
CA VAL A 96 7.90 -6.49 3.36
C VAL A 96 7.00 -6.41 2.12
N ARG A 97 5.72 -6.07 2.35
CA ARG A 97 4.72 -5.91 1.31
C ARG A 97 4.01 -4.59 1.51
N ALA A 98 3.73 -3.89 0.43
CA ALA A 98 2.96 -2.66 0.49
C ALA A 98 1.98 -2.58 -0.67
N ALA A 99 0.81 -2.01 -0.41
CA ALA A 99 -0.21 -1.78 -1.41
C ALA A 99 -0.65 -0.32 -1.35
N LEU A 100 -0.62 0.37 -2.48
CA LEU A 100 -1.23 1.69 -2.63
C LEU A 100 -2.43 1.57 -3.56
N CYS A 101 -3.61 1.87 -3.02
CA CYS A 101 -4.84 1.89 -3.78
C CYS A 101 -5.43 3.30 -3.80
N GLY A 102 -5.79 3.79 -4.99
CA GLY A 102 -6.19 5.19 -5.16
C GLY A 102 -7.20 5.45 -6.25
N VAL A 103 -7.81 6.63 -6.18
CA VAL A 103 -8.70 7.21 -7.19
C VAL A 103 -8.26 8.63 -7.48
N PHE A 104 -8.21 9.02 -8.76
CA PHE A 104 -7.70 10.32 -9.21
C PHE A 104 -8.60 10.93 -10.29
N ASP A 105 -8.70 12.26 -10.32
CA ASP A 105 -9.60 12.98 -11.21
C ASP A 105 -9.28 12.72 -12.69
N GLY A 106 -10.22 12.06 -13.38
CA GLY A 106 -10.17 11.83 -14.82
C GLY A 106 -10.90 10.58 -15.32
N GLY A 107 -11.22 9.61 -14.47
CA GLY A 107 -11.92 8.40 -14.90
C GLY A 107 -12.37 7.48 -13.76
N PRO A 108 -13.11 6.40 -14.09
CA PRO A 108 -13.44 5.32 -13.16
C PRO A 108 -12.22 4.46 -12.77
N GLU A 109 -11.03 4.87 -13.19
CA GLU A 109 -9.83 4.05 -13.18
C GLU A 109 -9.13 4.20 -11.83
N THR A 110 -9.10 3.09 -11.10
CA THR A 110 -8.41 2.96 -9.84
C THR A 110 -6.93 2.72 -10.08
N ALA A 111 -6.10 3.20 -9.15
CA ALA A 111 -4.72 2.76 -9.04
C ALA A 111 -4.67 1.59 -8.05
N ASP A 112 -3.96 0.52 -8.39
CA ASP A 112 -3.56 -0.54 -7.46
C ASP A 112 -2.08 -0.84 -7.72
N ILE A 113 -1.22 -0.34 -6.84
CA ILE A 113 0.22 -0.52 -6.89
C ILE A 113 0.62 -1.46 -5.75
N ARG A 114 1.31 -2.54 -6.08
CA ARG A 114 1.81 -3.52 -5.13
C ARG A 114 3.33 -3.52 -5.14
N CYS A 115 3.94 -3.44 -3.96
CA CYS A 115 5.37 -3.60 -3.76
C CYS A 115 5.63 -4.84 -2.90
N TYR A 116 6.64 -5.59 -3.28
CA TYR A 116 7.12 -6.80 -2.60
C TYR A 116 8.61 -6.67 -2.43
N ALA A 117 9.09 -6.89 -1.21
CA ALA A 117 10.46 -6.59 -0.87
C ALA A 117 11.02 -7.58 0.13
N ASP A 118 12.32 -7.79 0.05
CA ASP A 118 13.14 -8.40 1.08
C ASP A 118 14.21 -7.39 1.55
N GLY A 119 15.11 -7.81 2.44
CA GLY A 119 16.14 -6.92 2.99
C GLY A 119 17.15 -6.38 1.97
N GLU A 120 17.10 -6.81 0.71
CA GLU A 120 18.02 -6.44 -0.35
C GLU A 120 17.32 -5.75 -1.53
N ARG A 121 16.17 -6.26 -1.96
CA ARG A 121 15.49 -5.90 -3.20
C ARG A 121 14.03 -5.54 -2.99
N ALA A 122 13.51 -4.72 -3.89
CA ALA A 122 12.09 -4.37 -3.97
C ALA A 122 11.60 -4.47 -5.42
N PHE A 123 10.49 -5.18 -5.59
CA PHE A 123 9.73 -5.28 -6.83
C PHE A 123 8.41 -4.55 -6.69
N MET A 124 8.06 -3.71 -7.67
CA MET A 124 6.77 -3.05 -7.76
C MET A 124 6.08 -3.44 -9.06
N MET A 125 4.79 -3.73 -8.95
CA MET A 125 3.89 -3.84 -10.08
C MET A 125 2.61 -3.09 -9.75
N GLY A 126 2.15 -2.25 -10.67
CA GLY A 126 0.94 -1.48 -10.46
C GLY A 126 0.08 -1.34 -11.71
N SER A 127 -1.22 -1.47 -11.52
CA SER A 127 -2.23 -1.02 -12.48
C SER A 127 -2.54 0.44 -12.21
N LEU A 128 -2.41 1.26 -13.24
CA LEU A 128 -2.75 2.68 -13.23
C LEU A 128 -3.72 2.96 -14.38
N PRO A 129 -4.41 4.10 -14.35
CA PRO A 129 -5.22 4.54 -15.47
C PRO A 129 -4.47 4.44 -16.82
N GLY A 130 -4.94 3.54 -17.69
CA GLY A 130 -4.39 3.27 -19.02
C GLY A 130 -3.00 2.63 -19.12
N ARG A 131 -2.36 2.16 -18.03
CA ARG A 131 -1.03 1.53 -18.08
C ARG A 131 -0.71 0.59 -16.92
N THR A 132 0.24 -0.30 -17.15
CA THR A 132 0.91 -1.09 -16.11
C THR A 132 2.30 -0.52 -15.86
N ALA A 133 2.66 -0.31 -14.60
CA ALA A 133 4.02 0.03 -14.18
C ALA A 133 4.68 -1.19 -13.56
N ILE A 134 5.95 -1.45 -13.90
CA ILE A 134 6.74 -2.53 -13.33
C ILE A 134 8.14 -1.98 -13.06
N HIS A 135 8.64 -2.15 -11.85
CA HIS A 135 9.94 -1.65 -11.42
C HIS A 135 10.61 -2.65 -10.49
N LEU A 136 11.93 -2.83 -10.64
CA LEU A 136 12.77 -3.57 -9.70
C LEU A 136 13.89 -2.64 -9.26
N ALA A 137 14.10 -2.54 -7.95
CA ALA A 137 15.08 -1.66 -7.33
C ALA A 137 15.65 -2.27 -6.05
N ASP A 138 16.55 -1.53 -5.40
CA ASP A 138 17.03 -1.88 -4.07
C ASP A 138 15.95 -1.60 -3.01
N PHE A 139 16.01 -2.32 -1.89
CA PHE A 139 15.02 -2.25 -0.81
C PHE A 139 14.72 -0.83 -0.31
N ASP A 140 15.75 0.02 -0.22
CA ASP A 140 15.65 1.38 0.31
C ASP A 140 14.85 2.34 -0.59
N GLU A 141 14.61 1.96 -1.85
CA GLU A 141 13.80 2.71 -2.81
C GLU A 141 12.30 2.43 -2.67
N LEU A 142 11.88 1.41 -1.90
CA LEU A 142 10.48 1.00 -1.75
C LEU A 142 9.50 2.17 -1.46
N PRO A 143 9.81 3.11 -0.54
CA PRO A 143 8.92 4.25 -0.30
C PRO A 143 8.73 5.15 -1.53
N GLU A 144 9.77 5.34 -2.33
CA GLU A 144 9.69 6.16 -3.55
C GLU A 144 8.91 5.43 -4.65
N MET A 145 9.11 4.12 -4.79
CA MET A 145 8.40 3.29 -5.78
C MET A 145 6.88 3.37 -5.61
N LEU A 146 6.38 3.38 -4.38
CA LEU A 146 4.94 3.45 -4.07
C LEU A 146 4.25 4.69 -4.63
N VAL A 147 4.95 5.82 -4.67
CA VAL A 147 4.37 7.11 -5.06
C VAL A 147 4.88 7.66 -6.39
N ALA A 148 5.87 7.00 -7.00
CA ALA A 148 6.55 7.46 -8.22
C ALA A 148 5.58 7.66 -9.39
N GLU A 149 4.56 6.80 -9.49
CA GLU A 149 3.64 6.77 -10.62
C GLU A 149 2.33 7.51 -10.39
N LEU A 150 2.17 8.13 -9.22
CA LEU A 150 0.99 8.94 -8.91
C LEU A 150 0.99 10.24 -9.70
N PRO A 151 -0.19 10.83 -9.98
CA PRO A 151 -0.27 12.15 -10.59
C PRO A 151 0.58 13.18 -9.84
N GLU A 152 1.29 14.01 -10.59
CA GLU A 152 2.06 15.10 -10.01
C GLU A 152 1.13 16.17 -9.45
N VAL A 153 1.19 16.36 -8.14
CA VAL A 153 0.43 17.38 -7.41
C VAL A 153 1.41 18.12 -6.52
N ALA A 154 1.32 19.46 -6.49
CA ALA A 154 2.15 20.27 -5.61
C ALA A 154 1.91 19.87 -4.14
N PHE A 155 2.93 19.98 -3.29
CA PHE A 155 2.74 19.74 -1.86
C PHE A 155 1.73 20.74 -1.27
N GLY A 156 0.94 20.26 -0.31
CA GLY A 156 -0.10 21.04 0.36
C GLY A 156 0.41 22.38 0.89
N ALA A 157 -0.24 23.47 0.51
CA ALA A 157 0.02 24.79 1.07
C ALA A 157 -0.68 24.92 2.43
N ALA A 158 -0.03 24.50 3.52
CA ALA A 158 -0.52 24.74 4.88
C ALA A 158 0.55 25.34 5.79
N PRO A 159 0.18 26.27 6.68
CA PRO A 159 1.14 26.95 7.57
C PRO A 159 1.73 26.02 8.63
N ARG A 160 1.05 24.91 8.96
CA ARG A 160 1.55 23.89 9.91
C ARG A 160 0.88 22.54 9.70
N ALA A 161 1.53 21.48 10.17
CA ALA A 161 0.90 20.18 10.40
C ALA A 161 -0.08 20.25 11.60
N ILE A 162 -1.16 19.48 11.51
CA ILE A 162 -2.16 19.31 12.57
C ILE A 162 -1.89 17.96 13.25
N TRP A 163 -1.76 17.98 14.58
CA TRP A 163 -1.43 16.80 15.38
C TRP A 163 -2.51 16.54 16.41
N LEU A 164 -3.12 15.36 16.36
CA LEU A 164 -4.10 14.91 17.34
C LEU A 164 -3.49 13.78 18.18
N SER A 165 -3.62 13.89 19.50
CA SER A 165 -3.24 12.82 20.41
C SER A 165 -4.45 11.94 20.64
N VAL A 166 -4.25 10.63 20.53
CA VAL A 166 -5.30 9.61 20.56
C VAL A 166 -5.03 8.69 21.75
N ASP A 167 -6.07 8.39 22.53
CA ASP A 167 -5.96 7.45 23.66
C ASP A 167 -6.06 5.99 23.20
N ASP A 168 -5.98 5.08 24.17
CA ASP A 168 -6.00 3.63 23.94
C ASP A 168 -7.33 3.16 23.35
N ASP A 169 -8.43 3.90 23.58
CA ASP A 169 -9.75 3.64 23.01
C ASP A 169 -9.92 4.21 21.59
N GLY A 170 -8.88 4.85 21.03
CA GLY A 170 -8.92 5.44 19.70
C GLY A 170 -9.63 6.80 19.64
N LEU A 171 -9.84 7.46 20.77
CA LEU A 171 -10.52 8.76 20.88
C LEU A 171 -9.52 9.91 20.98
N VAL A 172 -9.79 11.00 20.25
CA VAL A 172 -8.97 12.23 20.32
C VAL A 172 -9.12 12.87 21.71
N HIS A 173 -8.01 13.25 22.34
CA HIS A 173 -8.03 13.91 23.66
C HIS A 173 -8.81 15.24 23.67
N ASN A 174 -9.43 15.55 24.82
CA ASN A 174 -10.14 16.81 25.02
C ASN A 174 -9.21 18.03 24.86
N GLY A 175 -9.76 19.17 24.43
CA GLY A 175 -9.00 20.39 24.21
C GLY A 175 -8.36 20.50 22.82
N GLN A 176 -8.62 19.52 21.94
CA GLN A 176 -8.16 19.51 20.54
C GLN A 176 -9.30 19.74 19.54
N GLU A 177 -10.46 20.25 19.99
CA GLU A 177 -11.66 20.41 19.16
C GLU A 177 -11.42 21.35 17.96
N ALA A 178 -10.62 22.39 18.14
CA ALA A 178 -10.24 23.30 17.06
C ALA A 178 -9.36 22.62 15.99
N ASP A 179 -8.43 21.75 16.41
CA ASP A 179 -7.58 21.00 15.49
C ASP A 179 -8.38 19.91 14.74
N VAL A 180 -9.32 19.24 15.43
CA VAL A 180 -10.28 18.31 14.79
C VAL A 180 -11.11 19.03 13.73
N TRP A 181 -11.64 20.21 14.07
CA TRP A 181 -12.43 21.01 13.12
C TRP A 181 -11.60 21.45 11.91
N ALA A 182 -10.38 21.94 12.12
CA ALA A 182 -9.47 22.31 11.04
C ALA A 182 -9.10 21.11 10.14
N MET A 183 -8.92 19.93 10.73
CA MET A 183 -8.68 18.69 9.98
C MET A 183 -9.90 18.34 9.11
N ARG A 184 -11.12 18.38 9.69
CA ARG A 184 -12.36 18.12 8.94
C ARG A 184 -12.57 19.12 7.80
N GLU A 185 -12.31 20.40 8.03
CA GLU A 185 -12.40 21.41 6.97
C GLU A 185 -11.46 21.11 5.79
N LEU A 186 -10.21 20.73 6.07
CA LEU A 186 -9.25 20.38 5.02
C LEU A 186 -9.68 19.12 4.27
N LEU A 187 -10.11 18.09 4.99
CA LEU A 187 -10.56 16.83 4.37
C LEU A 187 -11.87 17.00 3.57
N ALA A 188 -12.70 17.99 3.89
CA ALA A 188 -13.95 18.27 3.17
C ALA A 188 -13.76 19.07 1.87
N ARG A 189 -12.53 19.52 1.56
CA ARG A 189 -12.24 20.27 0.33
C ARG A 189 -12.48 19.41 -0.91
N PRO A 190 -12.76 20.02 -2.09
CA PRO A 190 -12.77 19.30 -3.36
C PRO A 190 -11.45 18.55 -3.56
N ARG A 191 -11.55 17.30 -4.01
CA ARG A 191 -10.40 16.40 -4.14
C ARG A 191 -10.15 16.06 -5.59
N SER A 192 -8.89 16.08 -5.98
CA SER A 192 -8.43 15.57 -7.27
C SER A 192 -7.79 14.19 -7.18
N GLY A 193 -7.67 13.65 -5.98
CA GLY A 193 -7.02 12.38 -5.73
C GLY A 193 -7.17 11.92 -4.28
N THR A 194 -7.27 10.62 -4.07
CA THR A 194 -7.18 10.01 -2.74
C THR A 194 -6.51 8.64 -2.91
N ALA A 195 -5.56 8.32 -2.04
CA ALA A 195 -4.95 7.00 -1.99
C ALA A 195 -4.78 6.51 -0.56
N VAL A 196 -4.93 5.21 -0.36
CA VAL A 196 -4.68 4.51 0.90
C VAL A 196 -3.45 3.63 0.71
N LEU A 197 -2.57 3.64 1.70
CA LEU A 197 -1.39 2.79 1.74
C LEU A 197 -1.54 1.76 2.87
N ASP A 198 -1.44 0.49 2.50
CA ASP A 198 -1.45 -0.66 3.39
C ASP A 198 -0.05 -1.32 3.35
N MET A 199 0.39 -1.91 4.46
CA MET A 199 1.71 -2.54 4.56
C MET A 199 1.70 -3.78 5.46
N LEU A 200 2.42 -4.82 5.07
CA LEU A 200 2.77 -5.97 5.91
C LEU A 200 4.30 -6.04 6.05
N ALA A 201 4.76 -6.35 7.25
CA ALA A 201 6.18 -6.52 7.53
C ALA A 201 6.42 -7.78 8.37
N PHE A 202 7.28 -8.66 7.86
CA PHE A 202 7.75 -9.94 8.40
C PHE A 202 6.65 -10.95 8.77
N GLY A 203 5.39 -10.68 8.44
CA GLY A 203 4.24 -11.44 8.96
C GLY A 203 3.91 -11.14 10.42
N GLY A 204 4.65 -10.24 11.07
CA GLY A 204 4.42 -9.78 12.43
C GLY A 204 3.41 -8.65 12.50
N LEU A 205 3.54 -7.65 11.61
CA LEU A 205 2.62 -6.51 11.52
C LEU A 205 1.84 -6.52 10.21
N CYS A 206 0.53 -6.27 10.31
CA CYS A 206 -0.34 -5.92 9.20
C CYS A 206 -0.94 -4.51 9.43
N ALA A 207 -0.31 -3.49 8.86
CA ALA A 207 -0.78 -2.13 8.82
C ALA A 207 -1.79 -1.96 7.66
N GLU A 208 -2.97 -2.55 7.82
CA GLU A 208 -4.09 -2.39 6.89
C GLU A 208 -5.09 -1.37 7.42
N PHE A 209 -5.52 -0.46 6.54
CA PHE A 209 -6.53 0.52 6.87
C PHE A 209 -7.77 -0.12 7.51
N PRO A 210 -8.28 0.41 8.64
CA PRO A 210 -7.92 1.71 9.24
C PRO A 210 -6.74 1.66 10.22
N ASP A 211 -6.26 0.48 10.59
CA ASP A 211 -5.20 0.30 11.58
C ASP A 211 -3.85 0.74 10.99
N HIS A 212 -3.13 1.60 11.71
CA HIS A 212 -1.90 2.25 11.20
C HIS A 212 -2.07 3.05 9.89
N GLY A 213 -3.30 3.42 9.53
CA GLY A 213 -3.63 3.98 8.22
C GLY A 213 -2.78 5.17 7.77
N PHE A 214 -2.39 5.14 6.50
CA PHE A 214 -1.73 6.23 5.79
C PHE A 214 -2.54 6.57 4.54
N VAL A 215 -3.04 7.81 4.48
CA VAL A 215 -3.93 8.27 3.41
C VAL A 215 -3.36 9.52 2.76
N LEU A 216 -3.18 9.49 1.45
CA LEU A 216 -2.89 10.67 0.65
C LEU A 216 -4.19 11.33 0.19
N VAL A 217 -4.26 12.65 0.31
CA VAL A 217 -5.41 13.45 -0.12
C VAL A 217 -4.92 14.61 -0.98
N ASP A 218 -5.30 14.60 -2.25
CA ASP A 218 -5.01 15.68 -3.19
C ASP A 218 -6.19 16.65 -3.20
N THR A 219 -5.93 17.89 -2.81
CA THR A 219 -6.92 18.96 -2.77
C THR A 219 -6.52 20.08 -3.72
N ASP A 220 -7.38 21.08 -3.87
CA ASP A 220 -7.06 22.33 -4.57
C ASP A 220 -5.91 23.12 -3.91
N LEU A 221 -5.48 22.78 -2.69
CA LEU A 221 -4.32 23.35 -2.01
C LEU A 221 -3.05 22.52 -2.16
N GLY A 222 -3.12 21.35 -2.81
CA GLY A 222 -2.03 20.39 -2.98
C GLY A 222 -2.25 19.07 -2.25
N ARG A 223 -1.21 18.24 -2.23
CA ARG A 223 -1.18 16.89 -1.62
C ARG A 223 -0.87 16.95 -0.14
N TYR A 224 -1.72 16.30 0.64
CA TYR A 224 -1.58 16.10 2.09
C TYR A 224 -1.48 14.61 2.41
N ALA A 225 -0.87 14.29 3.54
CA ALA A 225 -0.90 12.96 4.14
C ALA A 225 -1.57 13.02 5.50
N LEU A 226 -2.54 12.12 5.71
CA LEU A 226 -3.09 11.78 7.00
C LEU A 226 -2.49 10.43 7.43
N ALA A 227 -1.75 10.41 8.53
CA ALA A 227 -1.07 9.20 8.99
C ALA A 227 -1.28 8.94 10.48
N SER A 228 -1.50 7.69 10.82
CA SER A 228 -1.41 7.19 12.19
C SER A 228 0.05 6.94 12.56
N LEU A 229 0.50 7.48 13.69
CA LEU A 229 1.88 7.36 14.18
C LEU A 229 1.88 7.00 15.67
N ASP A 230 2.61 5.95 16.05
CA ASP A 230 2.94 5.66 17.46
C ASP A 230 4.24 6.35 17.92
N ARG A 231 4.25 7.17 18.95
CA ARG A 231 5.50 7.87 19.35
C ARG A 231 6.55 6.96 20.01
N GLY A 232 6.30 5.67 20.16
CA GLY A 232 7.22 4.72 20.81
C GLY A 232 7.23 4.84 22.35
N ASP A 233 6.46 5.78 22.90
CA ASP A 233 6.11 5.86 24.33
C ASP A 233 4.70 5.28 24.61
N GLY A 234 4.14 4.55 23.64
CA GLY A 234 2.78 4.01 23.64
C GLY A 234 1.71 5.05 23.28
N ARG A 235 2.06 6.31 23.00
CA ARG A 235 1.08 7.33 22.62
C ARG A 235 0.84 7.31 21.13
N ARG A 236 -0.42 7.05 20.75
CA ARG A 236 -0.90 7.11 19.38
C ARG A 236 -1.22 8.55 18.99
N GLN A 237 -0.84 8.92 17.78
CA GLN A 237 -1.12 10.22 17.19
C GLN A 237 -1.67 10.06 15.79
N LEU A 238 -2.54 11.00 15.42
CA LEU A 238 -3.00 11.19 14.05
C LEU A 238 -2.45 12.53 13.56
N VAL A 239 -1.71 12.51 12.46
CA VAL A 239 -1.12 13.71 11.87
C VAL A 239 -1.68 13.97 10.48
N LEU A 240 -2.15 15.20 10.25
CA LEU A 240 -2.44 15.71 8.91
C LEU A 240 -1.41 16.77 8.56
N SER A 241 -0.66 16.57 7.48
CA SER A 241 0.38 17.51 7.07
C SER A 241 0.53 17.58 5.55
N PRO A 242 1.11 18.67 5.00
CA PRO A 242 1.60 18.67 3.63
C PRO A 242 2.47 17.43 3.38
N PHE A 243 2.16 16.70 2.30
CA PHE A 243 2.91 15.50 1.99
C PHE A 243 4.37 15.83 1.73
N SER A 244 5.25 14.96 2.23
CA SER A 244 6.65 14.94 1.85
C SER A 244 7.11 13.49 1.72
N ARG A 245 8.06 13.26 0.82
CA ARG A 245 8.69 11.94 0.65
C ARG A 245 9.37 11.45 1.92
N GLY A 246 9.96 12.36 2.70
CA GLY A 246 10.56 12.03 4.01
C GLY A 246 9.54 11.44 4.99
N MET A 247 8.32 11.99 5.03
CA MET A 247 7.24 11.46 5.88
C MET A 247 6.86 10.03 5.51
N LEU A 248 6.78 9.72 4.21
CA LEU A 248 6.50 8.35 3.75
C LEU A 248 7.63 7.39 4.14
N ARG A 249 8.89 7.76 3.90
CA ARG A 249 10.05 6.96 4.31
C ARG A 249 10.06 6.66 5.81
N ASP A 250 9.81 7.68 6.64
CA ASP A 250 9.77 7.53 8.09
C ASP A 250 8.60 6.64 8.54
N TRP A 251 7.43 6.75 7.90
CA TRP A 251 6.30 5.87 8.16
C TRP A 251 6.60 4.42 7.77
N CYS A 252 7.12 4.17 6.56
CA CYS A 252 7.49 2.83 6.09
C CYS A 252 8.51 2.18 7.03
N ARG A 253 9.61 2.88 7.35
CA ARG A 253 10.63 2.36 8.28
C ARG A 253 10.02 1.93 9.60
N LYS A 254 9.13 2.75 10.15
CA LYS A 254 8.50 2.46 11.43
C LYS A 254 7.54 1.26 11.39
N MET A 255 6.78 1.09 10.32
CA MET A 255 5.93 -0.10 10.17
C MET A 255 6.80 -1.36 10.06
N ILE A 256 7.93 -1.26 9.37
CA ILE A 256 8.91 -2.35 9.25
C ILE A 256 9.53 -2.68 10.61
N ASP A 257 9.96 -1.67 11.37
CA ASP A 257 10.52 -1.84 12.72
C ASP A 257 9.49 -2.51 13.66
N LEU A 258 8.23 -2.04 13.66
CA LEU A 258 7.14 -2.65 14.43
C LEU A 258 6.89 -4.10 14.04
N GLY A 259 6.88 -4.42 12.74
CA GLY A 259 6.74 -5.79 12.26
C GLY A 259 7.86 -6.72 12.71
N GLN A 260 9.08 -6.21 12.95
CA GLN A 260 10.17 -6.99 13.53
C GLN A 260 9.99 -7.20 15.04
N GLU A 261 9.50 -6.19 15.77
CA GLU A 261 9.27 -6.27 17.21
C GLU A 261 8.14 -7.25 17.57
N GLU A 262 7.16 -7.43 16.68
CA GLU A 262 6.02 -8.33 16.87
C GLU A 262 6.30 -9.80 16.47
N MET A 263 7.49 -10.09 15.92
CA MET A 263 7.90 -11.46 15.62
C MET A 263 8.25 -12.24 16.90
N PRO A 264 7.72 -13.47 17.09
CA PRO A 264 7.98 -14.29 18.27
C PRO A 264 9.40 -14.86 18.38
#